data_AF-A0A1Z5LBF9-F1
#
_entry.id   AF-A0A1Z5LBF9-F1
#
_cell.length_a   1.000
_cell.length_b   1.000
_cell.length_c   1.000
_cell.angle_alpha   90.00
_cell.angle_beta   90.00
_cell.angle_gamma   90.00
#
_symmetry.space_group_name_H-M   'P 1'
#
loop_
_entity.id
_entity.type
_entity.pdbx_description
1 polymer ?
#
loop_
_entity_poly.entity_id
_entity_poly.type
_entity_poly.pdbx_seq_one_letter_code
_entity_poly.pdbx_strand_id
1 'polypeptide(L)'
;MLSNHTSEHFPFLGHGTPNAPGVSGDGSGDGNGAGSSASHRARGGGGIDMRCRSTFYTSLGRLLLVDLGEDEERFAQFMRPLTAAFDAVGNLLANVDSPLFNAEDAKKMLIGLARDLRGLVFAFNTKTSYMMLFEWIYPTYFPVLHRALELWYHDPAVSTPVLKLVAELVQNRSQRLHFDVSSPNGILLFREASRTLVLYGTCILTLGQVPKEQVYKLKLKGIAICFSMLKSALCGGYVNLGVFSLYGDRAIDDALGIFVKLLLSIPQADLLDYPKLSQAYYVLLECLAQDHMHFLSHLEPQVFLYILSSISEGLTALDTMVCTGCCATLDHIVSFLFRRLAKGGAKGPPEPCLRVLELHPEILQQMLSTILNIIMFEDCRNQWSMSRPLLGLILLNEEYFSTSSCSRTAATSGRCLALS
;
A
#
# COMPACT_ATOMS: atom_id res chain seq x y z
N MET A 1 45.37 -28.12 -3.10
CA MET A 1 46.16 -27.00 -2.52
C MET A 1 45.28 -25.77 -2.67
N LEU A 2 44.61 -25.20 -1.66
CA LEU A 2 44.85 -25.13 -0.23
C LEU A 2 43.57 -25.50 0.56
N SER A 3 43.81 -26.19 1.66
CA SER A 3 42.89 -26.55 2.74
C SER A 3 42.68 -25.39 3.73
N ASN A 4 41.57 -25.45 4.47
CA ASN A 4 41.32 -24.84 5.78
C ASN A 4 41.20 -23.31 5.85
N HIS A 5 39.97 -22.82 6.00
CA HIS A 5 39.61 -21.75 6.95
C HIS A 5 38.09 -21.81 7.22
N THR A 6 37.70 -22.75 8.09
CA THR A 6 36.43 -22.74 8.81
C THR A 6 36.54 -21.86 10.05
N SER A 7 35.39 -21.28 10.44
CA SER A 7 35.07 -20.66 11.73
C SER A 7 35.89 -19.46 12.16
N GLU A 8 35.37 -18.26 11.87
CA GLU A 8 35.33 -17.06 12.73
C GLU A 8 34.95 -15.85 11.86
N HIS A 9 33.69 -15.39 11.91
CA HIS A 9 33.31 -14.00 11.58
C HIS A 9 31.79 -13.78 11.78
N PHE A 10 31.29 -13.86 13.02
CA PHE A 10 29.99 -13.28 13.39
C PHE A 10 30.01 -12.81 14.86
N PRO A 11 30.55 -11.63 15.17
CA PRO A 11 30.67 -11.16 16.56
C PRO A 11 29.39 -10.48 17.11
N PHE A 12 28.24 -10.61 16.44
CA PHE A 12 26.98 -9.98 16.87
C PHE A 12 26.04 -10.90 17.67
N LEU A 13 26.46 -12.13 17.94
CA LEU A 13 25.75 -13.08 18.81
C LEU A 13 26.64 -13.41 20.02
N GLY A 14 26.64 -12.52 21.02
CA GLY A 14 27.41 -12.68 22.24
C GLY A 14 26.51 -12.85 23.47
N HIS A 15 26.57 -14.05 24.06
CA HIS A 15 26.09 -14.36 25.41
C HIS A 15 26.75 -13.44 26.47
N GLY A 16 25.99 -13.09 27.50
CA GLY A 16 26.45 -12.22 28.57
C GLY A 16 27.18 -12.92 29.72
N THR A 17 27.78 -12.05 30.56
CA THR A 17 28.26 -12.19 31.96
C THR A 17 29.78 -12.41 32.17
N PRO A 18 30.36 -12.09 33.35
CA PRO A 18 30.77 -10.72 33.76
C PRO A 18 32.16 -10.61 34.48
N ASN A 19 32.59 -9.37 34.80
CA ASN A 19 33.63 -8.94 35.78
C ASN A 19 35.12 -9.31 35.45
N ALA A 20 36.18 -8.52 35.68
CA ALA A 20 36.48 -7.22 36.29
C ALA A 20 37.93 -6.80 35.85
N PRO A 21 38.74 -5.98 36.56
CA PRO A 21 38.89 -4.53 36.32
C PRO A 21 40.35 -4.05 36.04
N GLY A 22 40.45 -2.79 35.57
CA GLY A 22 41.55 -1.86 35.89
C GLY A 22 42.78 -1.86 34.97
N VAL A 23 43.18 -0.67 34.48
CA VAL A 23 44.45 0.01 34.80
C VAL A 23 44.49 1.37 34.07
N SER A 24 44.86 2.38 34.85
CA SER A 24 45.07 3.81 34.56
C SER A 24 46.40 4.11 33.85
N GLY A 25 46.45 5.23 33.12
CA GLY A 25 47.70 5.84 32.65
C GLY A 25 47.50 7.23 32.05
N ASP A 26 47.86 8.26 32.82
CA ASP A 26 47.94 9.67 32.46
C ASP A 26 49.04 9.95 31.40
N GLY A 27 48.89 11.06 30.65
CA GLY A 27 49.97 11.60 29.81
C GLY A 27 49.56 12.78 28.93
N SER A 28 49.69 13.98 29.47
CA SER A 28 49.40 15.31 28.91
C SER A 28 50.29 15.72 27.72
N GLY A 29 49.77 16.57 26.83
CA GLY A 29 50.56 17.28 25.81
C GLY A 29 49.74 18.16 24.87
N ASP A 30 49.67 19.46 25.19
CA ASP A 30 48.97 20.52 24.46
C ASP A 30 49.52 20.78 23.04
N GLY A 31 48.62 21.11 22.12
CA GLY A 31 48.95 21.57 20.76
C GLY A 31 47.75 22.16 20.03
N ASN A 32 47.58 23.49 20.16
CA ASN A 32 46.56 24.32 19.54
C ASN A 32 46.48 24.16 18.00
N GLY A 33 45.28 23.91 17.47
CA GLY A 33 44.99 23.93 16.03
C GLY A 33 43.50 24.12 15.77
N ALA A 34 43.14 25.30 15.28
CA ALA A 34 41.76 25.70 14.98
C ALA A 34 41.09 24.75 13.97
N GLY A 35 39.91 24.24 14.33
CA GLY A 35 39.08 23.40 13.46
C GLY A 35 37.65 23.36 13.98
N SER A 36 36.76 24.09 13.29
CA SER A 36 35.32 24.16 13.52
C SER A 36 34.71 22.76 13.60
N SER A 37 34.28 22.34 14.80
CA SER A 37 33.64 21.05 15.04
C SER A 37 32.18 21.24 15.42
N ALA A 38 31.33 20.67 14.57
CA ALA A 38 29.89 20.61 14.73
C ALA A 38 29.52 19.97 16.08
N SER A 39 28.68 20.66 16.83
CA SER A 39 28.06 20.20 18.07
C SER A 39 27.13 19.01 17.79
N HIS A 40 27.69 17.80 17.84
CA HIS A 40 26.90 16.59 18.01
C HIS A 40 26.44 16.52 19.47
N ARG A 41 25.22 17.01 19.72
CA ARG A 41 24.45 16.65 20.91
C ARG A 41 24.15 15.14 20.85
N ALA A 42 25.00 14.36 21.52
CA ALA A 42 24.67 13.01 21.96
C ALA A 42 23.46 13.09 22.89
N ARG A 43 22.30 12.66 22.40
CA ARG A 43 21.12 12.36 23.23
C ARG A 43 20.95 10.85 23.24
N GLY A 44 21.05 10.28 24.44
CA GLY A 44 20.98 8.86 24.72
C GLY A 44 19.68 8.19 24.27
N GLY A 45 19.80 6.88 24.03
CA GLY A 45 18.74 5.98 23.60
C GLY A 45 19.26 5.06 22.50
N GLY A 46 19.91 3.96 22.89
CA GLY A 46 20.40 2.92 21.99
C GLY A 46 19.25 2.18 21.30
N GLY A 47 18.66 2.79 20.28
CA GLY A 47 17.88 2.07 19.27
C GLY A 47 18.84 1.59 18.21
N ILE A 48 19.09 0.27 18.12
CA ILE A 48 19.78 -0.33 16.98
C ILE A 48 19.08 0.19 15.71
N ASP A 49 19.82 0.86 14.83
CA ASP A 49 19.25 1.40 13.59
C ASP A 49 18.86 0.26 12.66
N MET A 50 17.63 -0.23 12.84
CA MET A 50 17.05 -1.35 12.08
C MET A 50 16.68 -0.92 10.65
N ARG A 51 17.01 0.30 10.19
CA ARG A 51 16.63 0.81 8.87
C ARG A 51 17.37 0.10 7.74
N CYS A 52 18.63 -0.28 7.95
CA CYS A 52 19.46 -0.91 6.92
C CYS A 52 19.20 -2.40 6.74
N ARG A 53 18.44 -3.04 7.64
CA ARG A 53 18.20 -4.49 7.63
C ARG A 53 17.55 -4.99 6.34
N SER A 54 16.50 -4.31 5.87
CA SER A 54 15.86 -4.70 4.60
C SER A 54 16.83 -4.61 3.43
N THR A 55 17.65 -3.56 3.34
CA THR A 55 18.67 -3.44 2.28
C THR A 55 19.73 -4.52 2.39
N PHE A 56 20.19 -4.82 3.60
CA PHE A 56 21.16 -5.88 3.86
C PHE A 56 20.64 -7.25 3.40
N TYR A 57 19.42 -7.62 3.79
CA TYR A 57 18.80 -8.88 3.37
C TYR A 57 18.43 -8.89 1.88
N THR A 58 18.13 -7.73 1.28
CA THR A 58 18.01 -7.63 -0.19
C THR A 58 19.34 -8.00 -0.86
N SER A 59 20.46 -7.48 -0.38
CA SER A 59 21.79 -7.81 -0.93
C SER A 59 22.15 -9.28 -0.71
N LEU A 60 21.92 -9.82 0.49
CA LEU A 60 22.13 -11.24 0.77
C LEU A 60 21.26 -12.15 -0.10
N GLY A 61 19.97 -11.82 -0.25
CA GLY A 61 19.07 -12.56 -1.12
C GLY A 61 19.54 -12.58 -2.57
N ARG A 62 20.03 -11.44 -3.09
CA ARG A 62 20.60 -11.37 -4.44
C ARG A 62 21.87 -12.21 -4.59
N LEU A 63 22.73 -12.25 -3.57
CA LEU A 63 23.92 -13.10 -3.56
C LEU A 63 23.54 -14.59 -3.54
N LEU A 64 22.54 -14.98 -2.75
CA LEU A 64 22.01 -16.34 -2.75
C LEU A 64 21.56 -16.74 -4.15
N LEU A 65 20.81 -15.87 -4.84
CA LEU A 65 20.27 -16.14 -6.18
C LEU A 65 21.32 -16.41 -7.26
N VAL A 66 22.59 -15.99 -7.08
CA VAL A 66 23.65 -16.23 -8.07
C VAL A 66 23.88 -17.73 -8.27
N ASP A 67 23.80 -18.51 -7.20
CA ASP A 67 24.08 -19.94 -7.24
C ASP A 67 22.90 -20.80 -6.76
N LEU A 68 21.73 -20.20 -6.46
CA LEU A 68 20.60 -20.94 -5.88
C LEU A 68 20.00 -21.93 -6.87
N GLY A 69 19.78 -21.51 -8.12
CA GLY A 69 19.10 -22.34 -9.13
C GLY A 69 17.78 -22.92 -8.60
N GLU A 70 17.70 -24.25 -8.57
CA GLU A 70 16.60 -25.06 -8.02
C GLU A 70 17.02 -25.84 -6.75
N ASP A 71 18.11 -25.44 -6.08
CA ASP A 71 18.65 -26.10 -4.90
C ASP A 71 17.84 -25.73 -3.63
N GLU A 72 16.81 -26.54 -3.35
CA GLU A 72 15.97 -26.42 -2.15
C GLU A 72 16.75 -26.63 -0.84
N GLU A 73 17.79 -27.47 -0.83
CA GLU A 73 18.58 -27.71 0.38
C GLU A 73 19.40 -26.48 0.75
N ARG A 74 20.03 -25.85 -0.24
CA ARG A 74 20.75 -24.58 -0.05
C ARG A 74 19.81 -23.46 0.38
N PHE A 75 18.61 -23.39 -0.20
CA PHE A 75 17.56 -22.48 0.26
C PHE A 75 17.24 -22.73 1.74
N ALA A 76 16.94 -23.97 2.12
CA ALA A 76 16.59 -24.33 3.48
C ALA A 76 17.71 -24.00 4.46
N GLN A 77 18.96 -24.32 4.13
CA GLN A 77 20.14 -24.00 4.93
C GLN A 77 20.29 -22.49 5.16
N PHE A 78 20.10 -21.68 4.12
CA PHE A 78 20.13 -20.22 4.22
C PHE A 78 18.99 -19.68 5.11
N MET A 79 17.79 -20.27 5.02
CA MET A 79 16.62 -19.83 5.78
C MET A 79 16.60 -20.30 7.24
N ARG A 80 17.42 -21.28 7.64
CA ARG A 80 17.46 -21.83 9.02
C ARG A 80 17.47 -20.76 10.13
N PRO A 81 18.28 -19.68 10.08
CA PRO A 81 18.28 -18.67 11.12
C PRO A 81 16.94 -17.91 11.20
N LEU A 82 16.27 -17.68 10.07
CA LEU A 82 14.96 -17.04 10.04
C LEU A 82 13.88 -17.99 10.55
N THR A 83 13.93 -19.28 10.20
CA THR A 83 13.04 -20.33 10.73
C THR A 83 13.09 -20.33 12.26
N ALA A 84 14.30 -20.47 12.85
CA ALA A 84 14.47 -20.51 14.29
C ALA A 84 13.95 -19.23 14.99
N ALA A 85 14.13 -18.07 14.36
CA ALA A 85 13.64 -16.80 14.89
C ALA A 85 12.12 -16.68 14.78
N PHE A 86 11.49 -17.15 13.69
CA PHE A 86 10.03 -17.21 13.56
C PHE A 86 9.42 -18.17 14.58
N ASP A 87 10.02 -19.35 14.79
CA ASP A 87 9.58 -20.32 15.80
C ASP A 87 9.66 -19.72 17.21
N ALA A 88 10.76 -19.03 17.52
CA ALA A 88 10.91 -18.34 18.81
C ALA A 88 9.83 -17.27 19.02
N VAL A 89 9.54 -16.44 18.01
CA VAL A 89 8.46 -15.45 18.10
C VAL A 89 7.09 -16.12 18.19
N GLY A 90 6.85 -17.19 17.43
CA GLY A 90 5.61 -17.97 17.49
C GLY A 90 5.37 -18.51 18.90
N ASN A 91 6.40 -19.08 19.53
CA ASN A 91 6.33 -19.58 20.90
C ASN A 91 6.08 -18.47 21.92
N LEU A 92 6.68 -17.28 21.75
CA LEU A 92 6.40 -16.13 22.60
C LEU A 92 4.94 -15.66 22.45
N LEU A 93 4.43 -15.59 21.21
CA LEU A 93 3.06 -15.15 20.93
C LEU A 93 1.98 -16.17 21.34
N ALA A 94 2.32 -17.45 21.41
CA ALA A 94 1.44 -18.48 21.94
C ALA A 94 1.26 -18.37 23.47
N ASN A 95 2.22 -17.77 24.17
CA ASN A 95 2.25 -17.65 25.63
C ASN A 95 2.00 -16.21 26.11
N VAL A 96 1.20 -15.43 25.39
CA VAL A 96 0.92 -14.01 25.71
C VAL A 96 0.27 -13.83 27.08
N ASP A 97 -0.53 -14.80 27.53
CA ASP A 97 -1.21 -14.76 28.84
C ASP A 97 -0.27 -15.16 30.00
N SER A 98 0.97 -15.55 29.71
CA SER A 98 1.96 -15.89 30.72
C SER A 98 2.50 -14.62 31.40
N PRO A 99 2.67 -14.61 32.74
CA PRO A 99 3.28 -13.48 33.45
C PRO A 99 4.75 -13.24 33.07
N LEU A 100 5.37 -14.20 32.37
CA LEU A 100 6.75 -14.12 31.85
C LEU A 100 6.81 -13.55 30.43
N PHE A 101 5.67 -13.18 29.83
CA PHE A 101 5.63 -12.66 28.46
C PHE A 101 6.33 -11.29 28.36
N ASN A 102 7.49 -11.28 27.70
CA ASN A 102 8.20 -10.04 27.40
C ASN A 102 7.74 -9.47 26.04
N ALA A 103 6.76 -8.57 26.11
CA ALA A 103 6.21 -7.92 24.93
C ALA A 103 7.26 -7.11 24.13
N GLU A 104 8.20 -6.44 24.79
CA GLU A 104 9.17 -5.59 24.12
C GLU A 104 10.21 -6.40 23.34
N ASP A 105 10.63 -7.54 23.87
CA ASP A 105 11.54 -8.44 23.16
C ASP A 105 10.83 -9.13 21.98
N ALA A 106 9.59 -9.58 22.17
CA ALA A 106 8.77 -10.13 21.09
C ALA A 106 8.57 -9.12 19.94
N LYS A 107 8.27 -7.85 20.27
CA LYS A 107 8.17 -6.76 19.28
C LYS A 107 9.48 -6.55 18.54
N LYS A 108 10.62 -6.44 19.23
CA LYS A 108 11.93 -6.21 18.59
C LYS A 108 12.29 -7.33 17.62
N MET A 109 12.11 -8.59 18.04
CA MET A 109 12.37 -9.75 17.20
C MET A 109 11.48 -9.75 15.95
N LEU A 110 10.18 -9.54 16.14
CA LEU A 110 9.23 -9.50 15.04
C LEU A 110 9.50 -8.35 14.05
N ILE A 111 9.84 -7.15 14.55
CA ILE A 111 10.20 -6.00 13.71
C ILE A 111 11.42 -6.34 12.85
N GLY A 112 12.43 -6.98 13.44
CA GLY A 112 13.62 -7.47 12.73
C GLY A 112 13.23 -8.46 11.64
N LEU A 113 12.53 -9.53 12.01
CA LEU A 113 12.08 -10.59 11.10
C LEU A 113 11.27 -10.05 9.92
N ALA A 114 10.28 -9.19 10.18
CA ALA A 114 9.44 -8.63 9.13
C ALA A 114 10.26 -7.78 8.13
N ARG A 115 11.28 -7.06 8.62
CA ARG A 115 12.17 -6.25 7.75
C ARG A 115 13.15 -7.09 6.96
N ASP A 116 13.71 -8.13 7.58
CA ASP A 116 14.65 -9.06 6.98
C ASP A 116 13.97 -9.83 5.86
N LEU A 117 12.84 -10.47 6.20
CA LEU A 117 12.05 -11.24 5.26
C LEU A 117 11.53 -10.37 4.12
N ARG A 118 11.09 -9.14 4.39
CA ARG A 118 10.71 -8.21 3.33
C ARG A 118 11.86 -7.92 2.36
N GLY A 119 13.10 -7.82 2.85
CA GLY A 119 14.29 -7.67 2.01
C GLY A 119 14.52 -8.89 1.11
N LEU A 120 14.38 -10.10 1.67
CA LEU A 120 14.47 -11.35 0.91
C LEU A 120 13.37 -11.47 -0.14
N VAL A 121 12.12 -11.21 0.25
CA VAL A 121 10.98 -11.15 -0.68
C VAL A 121 11.29 -10.16 -1.79
N PHE A 122 11.82 -8.97 -1.49
CA PHE A 122 12.17 -8.00 -2.52
C PHE A 122 13.24 -8.52 -3.50
N ALA A 123 14.23 -9.26 -3.01
CA ALA A 123 15.31 -9.83 -3.81
C ALA A 123 14.84 -10.98 -4.72
N PHE A 124 13.93 -11.83 -4.24
CA PHE A 124 13.43 -13.00 -4.97
C PHE A 124 12.46 -12.58 -6.07
N ASN A 125 13.02 -12.34 -7.25
CA ASN A 125 12.34 -11.81 -8.43
C ASN A 125 12.09 -12.87 -9.51
N THR A 126 12.46 -14.13 -9.28
CA THR A 126 12.20 -15.25 -10.19
C THR A 126 11.04 -16.12 -9.67
N LYS A 127 10.35 -16.84 -10.56
CA LYS A 127 9.29 -17.80 -10.18
C LYS A 127 9.81 -18.81 -9.15
N THR A 128 10.93 -19.47 -9.44
CA THR A 128 11.51 -20.53 -8.60
C THR A 128 11.84 -20.04 -7.19
N SER A 129 12.60 -18.94 -7.07
CA SER A 129 13.00 -18.42 -5.75
C SER A 129 11.83 -17.92 -4.93
N TYR A 130 10.82 -17.33 -5.59
CA TYR A 130 9.59 -16.93 -4.91
C TYR A 130 8.76 -18.15 -4.48
N MET A 131 8.67 -19.21 -5.28
CA MET A 131 7.96 -20.45 -4.90
C MET A 131 8.57 -21.07 -3.65
N MET A 132 9.90 -21.28 -3.61
CA MET A 132 10.59 -21.81 -2.43
C MET A 132 10.30 -20.97 -1.17
N LEU A 133 10.28 -19.64 -1.31
CA LEU A 133 9.93 -18.73 -0.22
C LEU A 133 8.46 -18.84 0.20
N PHE A 134 7.55 -18.95 -0.76
CA PHE A 134 6.12 -19.05 -0.49
C PHE A 134 5.79 -20.37 0.22
N GLU A 135 6.37 -21.48 -0.20
CA GLU A 135 6.24 -22.78 0.45
C GLU A 135 6.86 -22.82 1.85
N TRP A 136 7.92 -22.03 2.09
CA TRP A 136 8.49 -21.89 3.42
C TRP A 136 7.62 -21.06 4.36
N ILE A 137 6.98 -19.98 3.87
CA ILE A 137 6.19 -19.09 4.73
C ILE A 137 4.75 -19.57 4.95
N TYR A 138 4.14 -20.15 3.92
CA TYR A 138 2.76 -20.62 3.95
C TYR A 138 2.70 -22.12 4.27
N PRO A 139 1.80 -22.58 5.16
CA PRO A 139 0.87 -21.79 5.98
C PRO A 139 1.47 -21.35 7.32
N THR A 140 2.66 -21.84 7.67
CA THR A 140 3.16 -21.91 9.06
C THR A 140 3.32 -20.55 9.74
N TYR A 141 3.84 -19.53 9.03
CA TYR A 141 4.22 -18.27 9.68
C TYR A 141 3.21 -17.14 9.51
N PHE A 142 2.22 -17.27 8.62
CA PHE A 142 1.13 -16.30 8.51
C PHE A 142 0.34 -16.12 9.82
N PRO A 143 -0.02 -17.18 10.59
CA PRO A 143 -0.65 -17.04 11.89
C PRO A 143 0.16 -16.20 12.89
N VAL A 144 1.50 -16.29 12.85
CA VAL A 144 2.39 -15.47 13.70
C VAL A 144 2.26 -14.00 13.35
N LEU A 145 2.23 -13.67 12.04
CA LEU A 145 2.05 -12.30 11.56
C LEU A 145 0.67 -11.75 11.91
N HIS A 146 -0.39 -12.56 11.75
CA HIS A 146 -1.75 -12.17 12.12
C HIS A 146 -1.87 -11.92 13.61
N ARG A 147 -1.37 -12.84 14.44
CA ARG A 147 -1.42 -12.69 15.90
C ARG A 147 -0.70 -11.42 16.36
N ALA A 148 0.41 -11.09 15.72
CA ALA A 148 1.10 -9.84 16.02
C ALA A 148 0.30 -8.59 15.64
N LEU A 149 -0.40 -8.60 14.51
CA LEU A 149 -1.28 -7.49 14.12
C LEU A 149 -2.47 -7.35 15.08
N GLU A 150 -3.06 -8.44 15.54
CA GLU A 150 -4.12 -8.41 16.57
C GLU A 150 -3.66 -7.71 17.84
N LEU A 151 -2.45 -8.02 18.30
CA LEU A 151 -1.91 -7.49 19.57
C LEU A 151 -1.42 -6.04 19.45
N TRP A 152 -0.79 -5.69 18.32
CA TRP A 152 -0.03 -4.45 18.18
C TRP A 152 -0.43 -3.59 16.98
N TYR A 153 -1.68 -3.69 16.50
CA TYR A 153 -2.20 -2.83 15.42
C TYR A 153 -1.99 -1.34 15.69
N HIS A 154 -2.10 -0.93 16.95
CA HIS A 154 -1.98 0.46 17.42
C HIS A 154 -0.52 0.96 17.49
N ASP A 155 0.48 0.08 17.35
CA ASP A 155 1.90 0.44 17.35
C ASP A 155 2.48 0.36 15.93
N PRO A 156 2.67 1.51 15.24
CA PRO A 156 3.22 1.53 13.88
C PRO A 156 4.63 1.02 13.78
N ALA A 157 5.40 0.92 14.88
CA ALA A 157 6.73 0.34 14.84
C ALA A 157 6.67 -1.15 14.45
N VAL A 158 5.61 -1.84 14.87
CA VAL A 158 5.36 -3.27 14.65
C VAL A 158 4.45 -3.50 13.45
N SER A 159 3.29 -2.83 13.40
CA SER A 159 2.28 -3.07 12.36
C SER A 159 2.77 -2.67 10.96
N THR A 160 3.53 -1.58 10.83
CA THR A 160 4.03 -1.13 9.52
C THR A 160 4.97 -2.15 8.86
N PRO A 161 6.03 -2.69 9.50
CA PRO A 161 6.85 -3.74 8.91
C PRO A 161 6.06 -4.97 8.47
N VAL A 162 5.14 -5.45 9.30
CA VAL A 162 4.33 -6.64 8.98
C VAL A 162 3.43 -6.39 7.76
N LEU A 163 2.70 -5.27 7.74
CA LEU A 163 1.87 -4.90 6.59
C LEU A 163 2.70 -4.74 5.31
N LYS A 164 3.89 -4.13 5.41
CA LYS A 164 4.79 -3.97 4.26
C LYS A 164 5.38 -5.28 3.76
N LEU A 165 5.59 -6.25 4.64
CA LEU A 165 6.02 -7.59 4.26
C LEU A 165 4.92 -8.26 3.42
N VAL A 166 3.67 -8.27 3.90
CA VAL A 166 2.55 -8.88 3.16
C VAL A 166 2.27 -8.13 1.85
N ALA A 167 2.36 -6.79 1.87
CA ALA A 167 2.24 -5.99 0.65
C ALA A 167 3.33 -6.31 -0.38
N GLU A 168 4.55 -6.60 0.07
CA GLU A 168 5.62 -7.05 -0.82
C GLU A 168 5.32 -8.45 -1.36
N LEU A 169 4.84 -9.39 -0.53
CA LEU A 169 4.52 -10.77 -0.95
C LEU A 169 3.52 -10.80 -2.12
N VAL A 170 2.49 -9.97 -2.09
CA VAL A 170 1.46 -9.91 -3.15
C VAL A 170 1.88 -9.11 -4.38
N GLN A 171 3.02 -8.42 -4.34
CA GLN A 171 3.47 -7.61 -5.45
C GLN A 171 4.10 -8.49 -6.55
N ASN A 172 3.49 -8.50 -7.74
CA ASN A 172 4.03 -9.20 -8.91
C ASN A 172 5.16 -8.41 -9.59
N ARG A 173 6.32 -8.33 -8.95
CA ARG A 173 7.52 -7.74 -9.57
C ARG A 173 8.15 -8.74 -10.55
N SER A 174 8.53 -8.25 -11.73
CA SER A 174 9.25 -9.05 -12.74
C SER A 174 8.55 -10.35 -13.12
N GLN A 175 7.21 -10.39 -13.06
CA GLN A 175 6.41 -11.59 -13.35
C GLN A 175 6.74 -12.82 -12.47
N ARG A 176 7.22 -12.59 -11.23
CA ARG A 176 7.55 -13.67 -10.29
C ARG A 176 6.34 -14.46 -9.80
N LEU A 177 5.15 -13.84 -9.74
CA LEU A 177 3.91 -14.47 -9.29
C LEU A 177 3.24 -15.22 -10.44
N HIS A 178 3.99 -16.10 -11.08
CA HIS A 178 3.49 -16.93 -12.17
C HIS A 178 3.29 -18.36 -11.65
N PHE A 179 2.12 -18.62 -11.08
CA PHE A 179 1.74 -19.94 -10.59
C PHE A 179 1.26 -20.82 -11.74
N ASP A 180 1.52 -22.13 -11.66
CA ASP A 180 0.97 -23.08 -12.63
C ASP A 180 -0.56 -23.13 -12.51
N VAL A 181 -1.26 -23.37 -13.63
CA VAL A 181 -2.74 -23.34 -13.70
C VAL A 181 -3.40 -24.34 -12.74
N SER A 182 -2.70 -25.41 -12.39
CA SER A 182 -3.12 -26.43 -11.43
C SER A 182 -2.81 -26.08 -9.97
N SER A 183 -2.02 -25.03 -9.72
CA SER A 183 -1.57 -24.67 -8.38
C SER A 183 -2.60 -23.79 -7.66
N PRO A 184 -2.96 -24.12 -6.40
CA PRO A 184 -3.81 -23.25 -5.58
C PRO A 184 -3.06 -22.03 -5.02
N ASN A 185 -1.74 -21.94 -5.21
CA ASN A 185 -0.89 -20.98 -4.50
C ASN A 185 -1.31 -19.51 -4.72
N GLY A 186 -1.76 -19.14 -5.92
CA GLY A 186 -2.26 -17.79 -6.19
C GLY A 186 -3.52 -17.45 -5.40
N ILE A 187 -4.42 -18.42 -5.24
CA ILE A 187 -5.64 -18.28 -4.41
C ILE A 187 -5.25 -18.15 -2.95
N LEU A 188 -4.33 -19.00 -2.47
CA LEU A 188 -3.87 -19.00 -1.08
C LEU A 188 -3.17 -17.68 -0.72
N LEU A 189 -2.30 -17.17 -1.59
CA LEU A 189 -1.64 -15.88 -1.40
C LEU A 189 -2.65 -14.73 -1.30
N PHE A 190 -3.65 -14.71 -2.18
CA PHE A 190 -4.71 -13.68 -2.13
C PHE A 190 -5.55 -13.80 -0.85
N ARG A 191 -5.89 -15.01 -0.41
CA ARG A 191 -6.62 -15.24 0.86
C ARG A 191 -5.86 -14.71 2.06
N GLU A 192 -4.55 -14.96 2.14
CA GLU A 192 -3.71 -14.45 3.22
C GLU A 192 -3.58 -12.92 3.19
N ALA A 193 -3.52 -12.33 2.00
CA ALA A 193 -3.55 -10.88 1.82
C ALA A 193 -4.87 -10.26 2.28
N SER A 194 -5.99 -10.84 1.83
CA SER A 194 -7.34 -10.43 2.24
C SER A 194 -7.52 -10.54 3.75
N ARG A 195 -7.14 -11.68 4.35
CA ARG A 195 -7.21 -11.89 5.80
C ARG A 195 -6.38 -10.86 6.58
N THR A 196 -5.17 -10.57 6.12
CA THR A 196 -4.31 -9.54 6.72
C THR A 196 -4.96 -8.16 6.64
N LEU A 197 -5.53 -7.82 5.48
CA LEU A 197 -6.21 -6.55 5.23
C LEU A 197 -7.44 -6.39 6.13
N VAL A 198 -8.29 -7.41 6.20
CA VAL A 198 -9.51 -7.43 7.01
C VAL A 198 -9.17 -7.35 8.50
N LEU A 199 -8.18 -8.12 8.96
CA LEU A 199 -7.75 -8.13 10.34
C LEU A 199 -7.24 -6.76 10.78
N TYR A 200 -6.23 -6.23 10.11
CA TYR A 200 -5.66 -4.93 10.47
C TYR A 200 -6.69 -3.82 10.29
N GLY A 201 -7.45 -3.85 9.18
CA GLY A 201 -8.47 -2.86 8.88
C GLY A 201 -9.57 -2.81 9.94
N THR A 202 -10.03 -3.95 10.43
CA THR A 202 -11.07 -3.99 11.48
C THR A 202 -10.53 -3.46 12.80
N CYS A 203 -9.30 -3.83 13.18
CA CYS A 203 -8.67 -3.34 14.42
C CYS A 203 -8.36 -1.84 14.36
N ILE A 204 -7.83 -1.31 13.25
CA ILE A 204 -7.47 0.11 13.18
C ILE A 204 -8.70 1.03 13.19
N LEU A 205 -9.87 0.53 12.78
CA LEU A 205 -11.14 1.26 12.87
C LEU A 205 -11.65 1.38 14.31
N THR A 206 -11.23 0.52 15.24
CA THR A 206 -11.57 0.66 16.67
C THR A 206 -10.67 1.65 17.40
N LEU A 207 -9.63 2.16 16.74
CA LEU A 207 -8.76 3.18 17.30
C LEU A 207 -9.57 4.45 17.59
N GLY A 208 -9.51 4.92 18.83
CA GLY A 208 -10.23 6.12 19.28
C GLY A 208 -9.73 7.41 18.62
N GLN A 209 -10.09 8.55 19.21
CA GLN A 209 -9.65 9.85 18.71
C GLN A 209 -8.12 9.97 18.76
N VAL A 210 -7.51 10.18 17.58
CA VAL A 210 -6.07 10.38 17.43
C VAL A 210 -5.79 11.87 17.25
N PRO A 211 -4.78 12.44 17.95
CA PRO A 211 -4.37 13.83 17.75
C PRO A 211 -3.97 14.09 16.30
N LYS A 212 -4.44 15.19 15.68
CA LYS A 212 -4.20 15.52 14.26
C LYS A 212 -2.73 15.38 13.83
N GLU A 213 -1.81 15.80 14.69
CA GLU A 213 -0.36 15.74 14.46
C GLU A 213 0.18 14.31 14.29
N GLN A 214 -0.48 13.31 14.87
CA GLN A 214 -0.06 11.91 14.87
C GLN A 214 -0.97 11.00 14.04
N VAL A 215 -2.10 11.52 13.53
CA VAL A 215 -3.09 10.79 12.72
C VAL A 215 -2.41 10.05 11.57
N TYR A 216 -1.49 10.72 10.86
CA TYR A 216 -0.79 10.07 9.75
C TYR A 216 0.04 8.87 10.22
N LYS A 217 0.85 9.04 11.26
CA LYS A 217 1.76 8.00 11.75
C LYS A 217 1.01 6.81 12.34
N LEU A 218 -0.01 7.07 13.15
CA LEU A 218 -0.73 6.07 13.93
C LEU A 218 -1.84 5.38 13.15
N LYS A 219 -2.48 6.05 12.18
CA LYS A 219 -3.63 5.54 11.43
C LYS A 219 -3.39 5.51 9.93
N LEU A 220 -3.25 6.69 9.29
CA LEU A 220 -3.34 6.80 7.82
C LEU A 220 -2.21 6.08 7.09
N LYS A 221 -1.01 6.02 7.65
CA LYS A 221 0.12 5.32 7.04
C LYS A 221 -0.15 3.82 6.90
N GLY A 222 -0.78 3.20 7.89
CA GLY A 222 -1.19 1.80 7.81
C GLY A 222 -2.25 1.60 6.73
N ILE A 223 -3.25 2.50 6.69
CA ILE A 223 -4.31 2.47 5.66
C ILE A 223 -3.72 2.63 4.24
N ALA A 224 -2.75 3.52 4.04
CA ALA A 224 -2.08 3.69 2.75
C ALA A 224 -1.36 2.40 2.30
N ILE A 225 -0.76 1.65 3.24
CA ILE A 225 -0.14 0.34 2.94
C ILE A 225 -1.22 -0.69 2.59
N CYS A 226 -2.34 -0.69 3.30
CA CYS A 226 -3.50 -1.53 2.99
C CYS A 226 -4.04 -1.27 1.58
N PHE A 227 -4.19 -0.01 1.17
CA PHE A 227 -4.61 0.34 -0.20
C PHE A 227 -3.60 -0.14 -1.24
N SER A 228 -2.31 0.05 -0.98
CA SER A 228 -1.24 -0.45 -1.87
C SER A 228 -1.24 -1.97 -2.00
N MET A 229 -1.45 -2.68 -0.87
CA MET A 229 -1.54 -4.14 -0.81
C MET A 229 -2.74 -4.64 -1.61
N LEU A 230 -3.93 -4.06 -1.40
CA LEU A 230 -5.13 -4.41 -2.13
C LEU A 230 -4.96 -4.17 -3.64
N LYS A 231 -4.37 -3.04 -4.02
CA LYS A 231 -4.06 -2.75 -5.43
C LYS A 231 -3.19 -3.84 -6.03
N SER A 232 -2.08 -4.19 -5.38
CA SER A 232 -1.18 -5.24 -5.86
C SER A 232 -1.84 -6.62 -5.91
N ALA A 233 -2.76 -6.91 -5.01
CA ALA A 233 -3.51 -8.16 -5.00
C ALA A 233 -4.52 -8.25 -6.16
N LEU A 234 -5.23 -7.16 -6.47
CA LEU A 234 -6.23 -7.13 -7.54
C LEU A 234 -5.59 -7.12 -8.93
N CYS A 235 -4.58 -6.28 -9.16
CA CYS A 235 -3.93 -6.14 -10.47
C CYS A 235 -2.72 -7.08 -10.65
N GLY A 236 -2.49 -8.01 -9.74
CA GLY A 236 -1.28 -8.84 -9.72
C GLY A 236 -1.20 -9.86 -10.86
N GLY A 237 -2.34 -10.21 -11.46
CA GLY A 237 -2.43 -11.14 -12.60
C GLY A 237 -2.09 -12.59 -12.26
N TYR A 238 -1.95 -12.93 -10.98
CA TYR A 238 -1.52 -14.25 -10.50
C TYR A 238 -2.68 -15.15 -10.03
N VAL A 239 -3.90 -14.61 -9.97
CA VAL A 239 -5.11 -15.33 -9.61
C VAL A 239 -6.27 -14.82 -10.46
N ASN A 240 -7.11 -15.74 -10.96
CA ASN A 240 -8.39 -15.35 -11.56
C ASN A 240 -9.40 -15.09 -10.43
N LEU A 241 -9.73 -13.81 -10.21
CA LEU A 241 -10.60 -13.41 -9.11
C LEU A 241 -12.04 -13.96 -9.21
N GLY A 242 -12.50 -14.35 -10.41
CA GLY A 242 -13.81 -14.98 -10.59
C GLY A 242 -13.93 -16.33 -9.87
N VAL A 243 -12.80 -16.97 -9.56
CA VAL A 243 -12.74 -18.25 -8.86
C VAL A 243 -13.31 -18.15 -7.44
N PHE A 244 -13.13 -17.01 -6.76
CA PHE A 244 -13.68 -16.80 -5.41
C PHE A 244 -15.21 -16.87 -5.41
N SER A 245 -15.85 -16.19 -6.37
CA SER A 245 -17.30 -16.23 -6.53
C SER A 245 -17.81 -17.64 -6.87
N LEU A 246 -17.09 -18.38 -7.73
CA LEU A 246 -17.48 -19.74 -8.13
C LEU A 246 -17.44 -20.75 -6.97
N TYR A 247 -16.47 -20.63 -6.05
CA TYR A 247 -16.35 -21.52 -4.90
C TYR A 247 -17.05 -20.98 -3.63
N GLY A 248 -17.72 -19.83 -3.69
CA GLY A 248 -18.37 -19.21 -2.54
C GLY A 248 -17.38 -18.68 -1.48
N ASP A 249 -16.13 -18.41 -1.87
CA ASP A 249 -15.12 -17.81 -1.00
C ASP A 249 -15.28 -16.29 -0.99
N ARG A 250 -15.41 -15.73 0.21
CA ARG A 250 -15.69 -14.31 0.46
C ARG A 250 -14.44 -13.44 0.52
N ALA A 251 -13.24 -13.98 0.28
CA ALA A 251 -11.99 -13.24 0.45
C ALA A 251 -11.95 -11.92 -0.34
N ILE A 252 -12.47 -11.87 -1.56
CA ILE A 252 -12.53 -10.63 -2.34
C ILE A 252 -13.55 -9.63 -1.78
N ASP A 253 -14.75 -10.12 -1.45
CA ASP A 253 -15.83 -9.28 -0.93
C ASP A 253 -15.47 -8.67 0.43
N ASP A 254 -14.83 -9.44 1.30
CA ASP A 254 -14.40 -8.97 2.61
C ASP A 254 -13.24 -7.95 2.48
N ALA A 255 -12.32 -8.15 1.51
CA ALA A 255 -11.25 -7.21 1.21
C ALA A 255 -11.76 -5.86 0.64
N LEU A 256 -12.72 -5.92 -0.28
CA LEU A 256 -13.37 -4.73 -0.83
C LEU A 256 -14.26 -4.03 0.21
N GLY A 257 -14.96 -4.80 1.05
CA GLY A 257 -15.78 -4.30 2.14
C GLY A 257 -14.96 -3.55 3.19
N ILE A 258 -13.77 -4.07 3.57
CA ILE A 258 -12.89 -3.35 4.50
C ILE A 258 -12.25 -2.12 3.85
N PHE A 259 -11.94 -2.14 2.55
CA PHE A 259 -11.51 -0.96 1.81
C PHE A 259 -12.51 0.20 1.95
N VAL A 260 -13.81 -0.05 1.73
CA VAL A 260 -14.86 0.97 1.87
C VAL A 260 -14.92 1.52 3.29
N LYS A 261 -14.88 0.65 4.32
CA LYS A 261 -14.88 1.10 5.72
C LYS A 261 -13.65 1.95 6.07
N LEU A 262 -12.48 1.58 5.55
CA LEU A 262 -11.25 2.35 5.74
C LEU A 262 -11.34 3.71 5.03
N LEU A 263 -11.86 3.75 3.81
CA LEU A 263 -12.07 4.98 3.04
C LEU A 263 -12.97 5.96 3.79
N LEU A 264 -14.13 5.50 4.25
CA LEU A 264 -15.09 6.33 5.02
C LEU A 264 -14.52 6.81 6.37
N SER A 265 -13.47 6.16 6.89
CA SER A 265 -12.82 6.57 8.13
C SER A 265 -11.82 7.72 7.96
N ILE A 266 -11.58 8.14 6.72
CA ILE A 266 -10.65 9.22 6.34
C ILE A 266 -11.47 10.46 5.97
N PRO A 267 -11.26 11.61 6.64
CA PRO A 267 -11.80 12.89 6.19
C PRO A 267 -11.30 13.23 4.78
N GLN A 268 -12.18 13.72 3.91
CA GLN A 268 -11.82 13.97 2.51
C GLN A 268 -10.62 14.93 2.36
N ALA A 269 -10.54 15.97 3.20
CA ALA A 269 -9.40 16.90 3.24
C ALA A 269 -8.05 16.20 3.49
N ASP A 270 -8.03 15.15 4.33
CA ASP A 270 -6.81 14.42 4.65
C ASP A 270 -6.30 13.59 3.44
N LEU A 271 -7.14 13.25 2.46
CA LEU A 271 -6.72 12.43 1.31
C LEU A 271 -5.62 13.11 0.50
N LEU A 272 -5.75 14.42 0.25
CA LEU A 272 -4.79 15.19 -0.54
C LEU A 272 -3.65 15.78 0.30
N ASP A 273 -3.89 16.05 1.59
CA ASP A 273 -2.87 16.59 2.51
C ASP A 273 -1.69 15.63 2.74
N TYR A 274 -1.90 14.32 2.59
CA TYR A 274 -0.87 13.30 2.77
C TYR A 274 -0.50 12.62 1.45
N PRO A 275 0.60 13.01 0.77
CA PRO A 275 0.92 12.53 -0.59
C PRO A 275 1.00 11.01 -0.74
N LYS A 276 1.54 10.31 0.27
CA LYS A 276 1.64 8.83 0.24
C LYS A 276 0.28 8.14 0.37
N LEU A 277 -0.66 8.75 1.09
CA LEU A 277 -2.03 8.26 1.18
C LEU A 277 -2.75 8.53 -0.15
N SER A 278 -2.64 9.76 -0.66
CA SER A 278 -3.18 10.18 -1.95
C SER A 278 -2.76 9.21 -3.06
N GLN A 279 -1.45 8.98 -3.24
CA GLN A 279 -0.94 8.08 -4.26
C GLN A 279 -1.44 6.64 -4.08
N ALA A 280 -1.51 6.12 -2.85
CA ALA A 280 -2.02 4.78 -2.61
C ALA A 280 -3.52 4.66 -2.91
N TYR A 281 -4.30 5.68 -2.58
CA TYR A 281 -5.74 5.73 -2.80
C TYR A 281 -6.08 5.85 -4.28
N TYR A 282 -5.58 6.87 -4.98
CA TYR A 282 -5.97 7.12 -6.38
C TYR A 282 -5.48 6.02 -7.33
N VAL A 283 -4.31 5.43 -7.08
CA VAL A 283 -3.81 4.29 -7.88
C VAL A 283 -4.67 3.03 -7.65
N LEU A 284 -5.16 2.82 -6.42
CA LEU A 284 -6.12 1.74 -6.16
C LEU A 284 -7.47 2.03 -6.82
N LEU A 285 -7.96 3.27 -6.71
CA LEU A 285 -9.25 3.67 -7.26
C LEU A 285 -9.29 3.54 -8.79
N GLU A 286 -8.22 3.93 -9.48
CA GLU A 286 -8.07 3.72 -10.92
C GLU A 286 -8.17 2.23 -11.27
N CYS A 287 -7.46 1.36 -10.54
CA CYS A 287 -7.53 -0.09 -10.73
C CYS A 287 -8.95 -0.65 -10.49
N LEU A 288 -9.65 -0.15 -9.48
CA LEU A 288 -11.05 -0.55 -9.22
C LEU A 288 -11.99 -0.08 -10.33
N ALA A 289 -11.83 1.14 -10.84
CA ALA A 289 -12.65 1.67 -11.93
C ALA A 289 -12.39 0.95 -13.25
N GLN A 290 -11.16 0.49 -13.48
CA GLN A 290 -10.78 -0.23 -14.69
C GLN A 290 -11.33 -1.67 -14.68
N ASP A 291 -11.03 -2.45 -13.65
CA ASP A 291 -11.26 -3.92 -13.65
C ASP A 291 -12.46 -4.35 -12.79
N HIS A 292 -12.88 -3.51 -11.83
CA HIS A 292 -13.91 -3.83 -10.83
C HIS A 292 -15.06 -2.80 -10.81
N MET A 293 -15.37 -2.18 -11.96
CA MET A 293 -16.39 -1.13 -12.05
C MET A 293 -17.78 -1.59 -11.56
N HIS A 294 -18.10 -2.88 -11.73
CA HIS A 294 -19.34 -3.46 -11.20
C HIS A 294 -19.43 -3.35 -9.67
N PHE A 295 -18.32 -3.50 -8.96
CA PHE A 295 -18.29 -3.28 -7.50
C PHE A 295 -18.57 -1.81 -7.17
N LEU A 296 -17.88 -0.87 -7.86
CA LEU A 296 -18.08 0.56 -7.63
C LEU A 296 -19.51 1.02 -7.91
N SER A 297 -20.17 0.46 -8.94
CA SER A 297 -21.53 0.85 -9.30
C SER A 297 -22.60 0.39 -8.31
N HIS A 298 -22.30 -0.64 -7.51
CA HIS A 298 -23.17 -1.18 -6.47
C HIS A 298 -22.89 -0.65 -5.06
N LEU A 299 -21.91 0.25 -4.91
CA LEU A 299 -21.64 0.92 -3.63
C LEU A 299 -22.85 1.75 -3.15
N GLU A 300 -22.96 1.93 -1.83
CA GLU A 300 -23.99 2.81 -1.28
C GLU A 300 -23.84 4.24 -1.85
N PRO A 301 -24.96 4.97 -2.10
CA PRO A 301 -24.92 6.29 -2.73
C PRO A 301 -23.96 7.29 -2.08
N GLN A 302 -23.85 7.27 -0.75
CA GLN A 302 -22.95 8.14 0.00
C GLN A 302 -21.47 7.83 -0.24
N VAL A 303 -21.13 6.54 -0.36
CA VAL A 303 -19.75 6.11 -0.65
C VAL A 303 -19.38 6.48 -2.09
N PHE A 304 -20.29 6.24 -3.03
CA PHE A 304 -20.05 6.59 -4.43
C PHE A 304 -19.93 8.11 -4.61
N LEU A 305 -20.76 8.89 -3.90
CA LEU A 305 -20.64 10.35 -3.87
C LEU A 305 -19.29 10.80 -3.28
N TYR A 306 -18.85 10.21 -2.16
CA TYR A 306 -17.52 10.48 -1.59
C TYR A 306 -16.41 10.23 -2.61
N ILE A 307 -16.47 9.12 -3.37
CA ILE A 307 -15.51 8.80 -4.42
C ILE A 307 -15.51 9.88 -5.50
N LEU A 308 -16.69 10.27 -6.02
CA LEU A 308 -16.79 11.34 -7.01
C LEU A 308 -16.26 12.67 -6.48
N SER A 309 -16.62 13.06 -5.26
CA SER A 309 -16.11 14.28 -4.63
C SER A 309 -14.59 14.25 -4.52
N SER A 310 -14.01 13.12 -4.12
CA SER A 310 -12.54 12.96 -4.06
C SER A 310 -11.89 13.09 -5.45
N ILE A 311 -12.49 12.51 -6.50
CA ILE A 311 -12.00 12.67 -7.88
C ILE A 311 -12.06 14.14 -8.29
N SER A 312 -13.14 14.84 -7.97
CA SER A 312 -13.30 16.27 -8.31
C SER A 312 -12.20 17.13 -7.70
N GLU A 313 -11.85 16.89 -6.43
CA GLU A 313 -10.73 17.57 -5.77
C GLU A 313 -9.36 17.10 -6.30
N GLY A 314 -9.22 15.82 -6.63
CA GLY A 314 -8.00 15.26 -7.20
C GLY A 314 -7.66 15.80 -8.60
N LEU A 315 -8.66 16.23 -9.38
CA LEU A 315 -8.46 16.87 -10.69
C LEU A 315 -7.71 18.21 -10.60
N THR A 316 -7.84 18.93 -9.48
CA THR A 316 -7.16 20.20 -9.22
C THR A 316 -5.90 20.04 -8.37
N ALA A 317 -5.48 18.80 -8.09
CA ALA A 317 -4.30 18.52 -7.29
C ALA A 317 -3.01 18.94 -8.01
N LEU A 318 -2.03 19.42 -7.24
CA LEU A 318 -0.71 19.84 -7.74
C LEU A 318 0.14 18.65 -8.24
N ASP A 319 -0.09 17.44 -7.72
CA ASP A 319 0.61 16.24 -8.15
C ASP A 319 0.02 15.72 -9.48
N THR A 320 0.80 15.89 -10.55
CA THR A 320 0.50 15.42 -11.91
C THR A 320 0.06 13.96 -11.95
N MET A 321 0.63 13.08 -11.11
CA MET A 321 0.28 11.66 -11.09
C MET A 321 -1.11 11.42 -10.52
N VAL A 322 -1.49 12.19 -9.49
CA VAL A 322 -2.84 12.14 -8.90
C VAL A 322 -3.86 12.64 -9.92
N CYS A 323 -3.59 13.77 -10.56
CA CYS A 323 -4.43 14.30 -11.63
C CYS A 323 -4.64 13.28 -12.76
N THR A 324 -3.57 12.66 -13.26
CA THR A 324 -3.65 11.64 -14.32
C THR A 324 -4.51 10.44 -13.88
N GLY A 325 -4.29 9.92 -12.67
CA GLY A 325 -5.09 8.82 -12.13
C GLY A 325 -6.56 9.18 -11.95
N CYS A 326 -6.87 10.41 -11.52
CA CYS A 326 -8.25 10.92 -11.43
C CYS A 326 -8.92 10.99 -12.80
N CYS A 327 -8.21 11.46 -13.83
CA CYS A 327 -8.74 11.53 -15.18
C CYS A 327 -9.05 10.14 -15.75
N ALA A 328 -8.14 9.18 -15.55
CA ALA A 328 -8.33 7.80 -15.99
C ALA A 328 -9.50 7.13 -15.25
N THR A 329 -9.56 7.31 -13.93
CA THR A 329 -10.67 6.82 -13.10
C THR A 329 -11.99 7.40 -13.59
N LEU A 330 -12.05 8.71 -13.79
CA LEU A 330 -13.25 9.40 -14.24
C LEU A 330 -13.68 8.91 -15.62
N ASP A 331 -12.75 8.76 -16.56
CA ASP A 331 -12.98 8.22 -17.91
C ASP A 331 -13.64 6.82 -17.86
N HIS A 332 -13.13 5.92 -17.01
CA HIS A 332 -13.74 4.61 -16.80
C HIS A 332 -15.17 4.70 -16.24
N ILE A 333 -15.39 5.56 -15.24
CA ILE A 333 -16.70 5.77 -14.63
C ILE A 333 -17.70 6.33 -15.65
N VAL A 334 -17.39 7.45 -16.32
CA VAL A 334 -18.30 8.09 -17.28
C VAL A 334 -18.57 7.19 -18.49
N SER A 335 -17.56 6.48 -18.96
CA SER A 335 -17.71 5.50 -20.03
C SER A 335 -18.65 4.36 -19.63
N PHE A 336 -18.55 3.86 -18.40
CA PHE A 336 -19.46 2.84 -17.87
C PHE A 336 -20.89 3.36 -17.76
N LEU A 337 -21.06 4.55 -17.17
CA LEU A 337 -22.36 5.19 -16.99
C LEU A 337 -23.06 5.45 -18.33
N PHE A 338 -22.35 6.01 -19.30
CA PHE A 338 -22.89 6.27 -20.64
C PHE A 338 -23.34 4.97 -21.31
N ARG A 339 -22.50 3.91 -21.28
CA ARG A 339 -22.89 2.60 -21.84
C ARG A 339 -24.10 2.00 -21.13
N ARG A 340 -24.28 2.25 -19.83
CA ARG A 340 -25.42 1.74 -19.06
C ARG A 340 -26.72 2.48 -19.39
N LEU A 341 -26.66 3.80 -19.51
CA LEU A 341 -27.79 4.64 -19.90
C LEU A 341 -28.19 4.39 -21.36
N ALA A 342 -27.22 4.30 -22.28
CA ALA A 342 -27.47 4.03 -23.70
C ALA A 342 -28.09 2.64 -23.95
N LYS A 343 -27.79 1.66 -23.09
CA LYS A 343 -28.38 0.31 -23.15
C LYS A 343 -29.78 0.22 -22.55
N GLY A 344 -30.42 1.33 -22.20
CA GLY A 344 -31.83 1.49 -21.83
C GLY A 344 -32.57 0.22 -21.41
N GLY A 345 -32.68 -0.02 -20.10
CA GLY A 345 -33.59 -1.04 -19.56
C GLY A 345 -33.00 -2.44 -19.39
N ALA A 346 -31.96 -2.57 -18.54
CA ALA A 346 -31.77 -3.86 -17.87
C ALA A 346 -32.94 -4.05 -16.89
N LYS A 347 -33.64 -5.19 -16.97
CA LYS A 347 -34.70 -5.59 -16.04
C LYS A 347 -34.13 -5.66 -14.62
N GLY A 348 -34.25 -4.59 -13.85
CA GLY A 348 -33.77 -4.51 -12.47
C GLY A 348 -33.90 -3.09 -11.92
N PRO A 349 -33.88 -2.92 -10.58
CA PRO A 349 -33.82 -1.60 -9.98
C PRO A 349 -32.57 -0.85 -10.45
N PRO A 350 -32.65 0.49 -10.62
CA PRO A 350 -31.51 1.29 -11.02
C PRO A 350 -30.36 1.12 -10.02
N GLU A 351 -29.15 0.93 -10.55
CA GLU A 351 -27.94 0.77 -9.73
C GLU A 351 -27.79 1.98 -8.79
N PRO A 352 -27.30 1.78 -7.56
CA PRO A 352 -27.08 2.87 -6.59
C PRO A 352 -26.32 4.07 -7.15
N CYS A 353 -25.35 3.85 -8.04
CA CYS A 353 -24.60 4.94 -8.69
C CYS A 353 -25.48 5.82 -9.58
N LEU A 354 -26.49 5.28 -10.27
CA LEU A 354 -27.41 6.06 -11.11
C LEU A 354 -28.30 6.95 -10.24
N ARG A 355 -28.71 6.48 -9.06
CA ARG A 355 -29.45 7.29 -8.09
C ARG A 355 -28.64 8.49 -7.60
N VAL A 356 -27.31 8.35 -7.46
CA VAL A 356 -26.44 9.49 -7.13
C VAL A 356 -26.47 10.54 -8.23
N LEU A 357 -26.50 10.13 -9.50
CA LEU A 357 -26.56 11.06 -10.63
C LEU A 357 -27.91 11.78 -10.73
N GLU A 358 -29.00 11.09 -10.40
CA GLU A 358 -30.34 11.70 -10.33
C GLU A 358 -30.43 12.72 -9.19
N LEU A 359 -29.82 12.42 -8.04
CA LEU A 359 -29.88 13.27 -6.85
C LEU A 359 -28.85 14.42 -6.85
N HIS A 360 -27.69 14.21 -7.49
CA HIS A 360 -26.57 15.16 -7.52
C HIS A 360 -25.98 15.30 -8.93
N PRO A 361 -26.76 15.71 -9.96
CA PRO A 361 -26.25 15.89 -11.32
C PRO A 361 -25.15 16.97 -11.41
N GLU A 362 -25.19 17.91 -10.46
CA GLU A 362 -24.24 19.01 -10.30
C GLU A 362 -22.79 18.55 -10.25
N ILE A 363 -22.50 17.35 -9.70
CA ILE A 363 -21.12 16.90 -9.50
C ILE A 363 -20.41 16.64 -10.84
N LEU A 364 -21.10 16.05 -11.81
CA LEU A 364 -20.53 15.82 -13.14
C LEU A 364 -20.40 17.13 -13.92
N GLN A 365 -21.36 18.05 -13.74
CA GLN A 365 -21.31 19.39 -14.32
C GLN A 365 -20.12 20.21 -13.78
N GLN A 366 -19.87 20.12 -12.47
CA GLN A 366 -18.71 20.72 -11.82
C GLN A 366 -17.42 20.14 -12.35
N MET A 367 -17.28 18.80 -12.43
CA MET A 367 -16.09 18.15 -13.00
C MET A 367 -15.84 18.57 -14.46
N LEU A 368 -16.89 18.61 -15.29
CA LEU A 368 -16.81 19.08 -16.67
C LEU A 368 -16.32 20.54 -16.74
N SER A 369 -16.91 21.42 -15.91
CA SER A 369 -16.50 22.82 -15.83
C SER A 369 -15.05 22.99 -15.39
N THR A 370 -14.62 22.21 -14.39
CA THR A 370 -13.24 22.20 -13.88
C THR A 370 -12.25 21.77 -14.96
N ILE A 371 -12.50 20.64 -15.63
CA ILE A 371 -11.60 20.16 -16.70
C ILE A 371 -11.52 21.17 -17.85
N LEU A 372 -12.66 21.72 -18.28
CA LEU A 372 -12.67 22.75 -19.32
C LEU A 372 -11.92 24.02 -18.89
N ASN A 373 -12.05 24.45 -17.63
CA ASN A 373 -11.31 25.60 -17.12
C ASN A 373 -9.80 25.36 -17.13
N ILE A 374 -9.36 24.20 -16.65
CA ILE A 374 -7.93 23.83 -16.62
C ILE A 374 -7.36 23.77 -18.05
N ILE A 375 -8.07 23.14 -18.99
CA ILE A 375 -7.58 23.02 -20.37
C ILE A 375 -7.56 24.38 -21.10
N MET A 376 -8.58 25.21 -20.89
CA MET A 376 -8.74 26.45 -21.67
C MET A 376 -7.98 27.65 -21.08
N PHE A 377 -7.79 27.71 -19.77
CA PHE A 377 -7.29 28.89 -19.08
C PHE A 377 -5.99 28.67 -18.29
N GLU A 378 -5.56 27.42 -18.07
CA GLU A 378 -4.33 27.11 -17.34
C GLU A 378 -3.27 26.48 -18.24
N ASP A 379 -1.99 26.61 -17.87
CA ASP A 379 -0.87 25.92 -18.51
C ASP A 379 -0.90 24.41 -18.15
N CYS A 380 -1.87 23.70 -18.71
CA CYS A 380 -2.11 22.29 -18.42
C CYS A 380 -1.00 21.42 -19.02
N ARG A 381 -0.14 20.83 -18.18
CA ARG A 381 0.89 19.86 -18.61
C ARG A 381 0.33 18.48 -18.97
N ASN A 382 -0.90 18.18 -18.54
CA ASN A 382 -1.55 16.87 -18.63
C ASN A 382 -2.71 16.82 -19.65
N GLN A 383 -2.62 17.58 -20.74
CA GLN A 383 -3.73 17.74 -21.70
C GLN A 383 -4.28 16.41 -22.21
N TRP A 384 -3.41 15.43 -22.48
CA TRP A 384 -3.83 14.12 -22.96
C TRP A 384 -4.67 13.35 -21.93
N SER A 385 -4.31 13.42 -20.64
CA SER A 385 -5.08 12.71 -19.60
C SER A 385 -6.41 13.41 -19.37
N MET A 386 -6.38 14.74 -19.28
CA MET A 386 -7.57 15.58 -19.05
C MET A 386 -8.60 15.50 -20.18
N SER A 387 -8.18 15.22 -21.42
CA SER A 387 -9.11 15.11 -22.54
C SER A 387 -9.90 13.79 -22.58
N ARG A 388 -9.41 12.72 -21.94
CA ARG A 388 -10.05 11.41 -21.92
C ARG A 388 -11.49 11.43 -21.36
N PRO A 389 -11.74 11.94 -20.14
CA PRO A 389 -13.09 11.95 -19.58
C PRO A 389 -14.04 12.95 -20.25
N LEU A 390 -13.55 13.92 -21.05
CA LEU A 390 -14.37 15.00 -21.60
C LEU A 390 -15.54 14.50 -22.43
N LEU A 391 -15.29 13.56 -23.35
CA LEU A 391 -16.34 13.07 -24.24
C LEU A 391 -17.48 12.43 -23.42
N GLY A 392 -17.13 11.58 -22.46
CA GLY A 392 -18.12 10.96 -21.58
C GLY A 392 -18.88 11.99 -20.74
N LEU A 393 -18.20 13.01 -20.22
CA LEU A 393 -18.84 14.08 -19.44
C LEU A 393 -19.78 14.95 -20.28
N ILE A 394 -19.40 15.28 -21.51
CA ILE A 394 -20.22 16.08 -22.44
C ILE A 394 -21.48 15.29 -22.83
N LEU A 395 -21.33 14.02 -23.19
CA LEU A 395 -22.46 13.16 -23.56
C LEU A 395 -23.42 12.93 -22.39
N LEU A 396 -22.92 12.91 -21.15
CA LEU A 396 -23.78 12.81 -19.96
C LEU A 396 -24.45 14.14 -19.57
N ASN A 397 -23.99 15.28 -20.11
CA ASN A 397 -24.44 16.62 -19.72
C ASN A 397 -24.65 17.54 -20.94
N GLU A 398 -25.31 17.05 -22.00
CA GLU A 398 -25.46 17.77 -23.28
C GLU A 398 -26.16 19.14 -23.13
N GLU A 399 -27.23 19.21 -22.34
CA GLU A 399 -27.98 20.46 -22.07
C GLU A 399 -27.13 21.50 -21.33
N TYR A 400 -26.33 21.06 -20.36
CA TYR A 400 -25.44 21.95 -19.60
C TYR A 400 -24.26 22.43 -20.44
N PHE A 401 -23.69 21.55 -21.27
CA PHE A 401 -22.58 21.90 -22.15
C PHE A 401 -23.01 22.91 -23.23
N SER A 402 -24.20 22.75 -23.82
CA SER A 402 -24.72 23.70 -24.82
C SER A 402 -24.92 25.10 -24.23
N THR A 403 -25.48 25.19 -23.02
CA THR A 403 -25.69 26.46 -22.30
C THR A 403 -24.37 27.10 -21.90
N SER A 404 -23.43 26.34 -21.32
CA SER A 404 -22.13 26.87 -20.86
C SER A 404 -21.19 27.25 -22.01
N SER A 405 -21.26 26.56 -23.15
CA SER A 405 -20.50 26.91 -24.35
C SER A 405 -20.95 28.26 -24.93
N CYS A 406 -22.26 28.52 -24.95
CA CYS A 406 -22.82 29.80 -25.39
C CYS A 406 -22.35 30.97 -24.50
N SER A 407 -22.31 30.77 -23.18
CA SER A 407 -21.80 31.77 -22.22
C SER A 407 -20.29 31.99 -22.33
N ARG A 408 -19.51 30.93 -22.56
CA ARG A 408 -18.04 30.99 -22.64
C ARG A 408 -17.53 31.57 -23.96
N THR A 409 -18.22 31.32 -25.08
CA THR A 409 -17.92 31.99 -26.37
C THR A 409 -18.27 33.48 -26.34
N ALA A 410 -19.33 33.86 -25.63
CA ALA A 410 -19.64 35.27 -25.38
C ALA A 410 -18.55 35.96 -24.53
N ALA A 411 -17.99 35.26 -23.53
CA ALA A 411 -16.93 35.79 -22.67
C ALA A 411 -15.56 35.93 -23.39
N THR A 412 -15.20 35.02 -24.30
CA THR A 412 -14.00 35.16 -25.14
C THR A 412 -14.17 36.23 -26.21
N SER A 413 -15.38 36.39 -26.78
CA SER A 413 -15.69 37.49 -27.70
C SER A 413 -15.60 38.87 -27.01
N GLY A 414 -16.05 38.98 -25.76
CA GLY A 414 -15.94 40.21 -24.96
C GLY A 414 -14.50 40.61 -24.59
N ARG A 415 -13.55 39.67 -24.52
CA ARG A 415 -12.12 39.98 -24.29
C ARG A 415 -11.39 40.42 -25.56
N CYS A 416 -11.82 39.99 -26.75
CA CYS A 416 -11.28 40.50 -28.01
C CYS A 416 -11.70 41.96 -28.29
N LEU A 417 -12.90 42.36 -27.87
CA LEU A 417 -13.39 43.75 -28.02
C LEU A 417 -12.77 44.75 -27.02
N ALA A 418 -12.15 44.28 -25.94
CA ALA A 418 -11.45 45.14 -24.97
C ALA A 418 -9.97 45.38 -25.31
N LEU A 419 -9.47 44.78 -26.40
CA LEU A 419 -8.11 44.93 -26.93
C LEU A 419 -8.09 45.50 -28.36
N SER A 420 -9.20 46.08 -28.82
CA SER A 420 -9.30 46.79 -30.11
C SER A 420 -9.24 48.30 -29.91
#